data_AF-A0A8C0GMZ0-F1
#
_entry.id   AF-A0A8C0GMZ0-F1
#
_cell.length_a   1.000
_cell.length_b   1.000
_cell.length_c   1.000
_cell.angle_alpha   90.00
_cell.angle_beta   90.00
_cell.angle_gamma   90.00
#
_symmetry.space_group_name_H-M   'P 1'
#
loop_
_entity.id
_entity.type
_entity.pdbx_description
1 polymer ?
#
loop_
_entity_poly.entity_id
_entity_poly.type
_entity_poly.pdbx_seq_one_letter_code
_entity_poly.pdbx_strand_id
1 'polypeptide(L)'
;MGSSFPAPLRLTLALLWQLGLSAAIQWLGLMVNGSRVAWNETQHCKILDGLVPDQVQLCRRNLELMHSIVRAAKETKGVCQKTFSDMRWNCSSIEYAPSFSPDLMKGTRESAFVYALAAAAVSHSIARACASGELPICSCGSVPSETFRILSGDEIAEVAS
;
A
#
# COMPACT_ATOMS: atom_id res chain seq x y z
N MET A 1 4.46 -35.02 -21.05
CA MET A 1 5.87 -34.59 -20.94
C MET A 1 5.97 -33.44 -19.94
N GLY A 2 6.30 -33.73 -18.69
CA GLY A 2 6.58 -32.71 -17.67
C GLY A 2 8.08 -32.51 -17.56
N SER A 3 8.59 -31.34 -17.95
CA SER A 3 9.99 -30.98 -17.77
C SER A 3 10.24 -30.65 -16.29
N SER A 4 10.80 -31.60 -15.56
CA SER A 4 11.32 -31.40 -14.21
C SER A 4 12.61 -30.58 -14.30
N PHE A 5 12.49 -29.25 -14.30
CA PHE A 5 13.65 -28.35 -14.21
C PHE A 5 14.40 -28.56 -12.87
N PRO A 6 15.74 -28.55 -12.86
CA PRO A 6 16.53 -28.70 -11.64
C PRO A 6 16.27 -27.55 -10.66
N ALA A 7 16.17 -27.87 -9.36
CA ALA A 7 15.91 -26.92 -8.28
C ALA A 7 16.67 -25.58 -8.33
N PRO A 8 17.99 -25.53 -8.66
CA PRO A 8 18.71 -24.26 -8.77
C PRO A 8 18.18 -23.36 -9.89
N LEU A 9 17.73 -23.92 -11.02
CA LEU A 9 17.15 -23.12 -12.12
C LEU A 9 15.80 -22.51 -11.73
N ARG A 10 15.01 -23.22 -10.92
CA ARG A 10 13.75 -22.69 -10.37
C ARG A 10 13.99 -21.56 -9.38
N LEU A 11 15.01 -21.68 -8.54
CA LEU A 11 15.45 -20.62 -7.62
C LEU A 11 15.98 -19.40 -8.36
N THR A 12 16.78 -19.57 -9.41
CA THR A 12 17.27 -18.44 -10.22
C THR A 12 16.16 -17.78 -11.02
N LEU A 13 15.21 -18.55 -11.57
CA LEU A 13 14.02 -18.00 -12.23
C LEU A 13 13.12 -17.26 -11.25
N ALA A 14 12.95 -17.76 -10.02
CA ALA A 14 12.21 -17.07 -8.97
C ALA A 14 12.92 -15.79 -8.51
N LEU A 15 14.25 -15.80 -8.36
CA LEU A 15 15.04 -14.60 -8.06
C LEU A 15 14.97 -13.57 -9.19
N LEU A 16 15.07 -14.01 -10.45
CA LEU A 16 14.93 -13.16 -11.63
C LEU A 16 13.51 -12.59 -11.76
N TRP A 17 12.49 -13.33 -11.32
CA TRP A 17 11.12 -12.85 -11.22
C TRP A 17 10.95 -11.84 -10.07
N GLN A 18 11.61 -12.06 -8.94
CA GLN A 18 11.67 -11.10 -7.81
C GLN A 18 12.44 -9.83 -8.13
N LEU A 19 13.38 -9.88 -9.10
CA LEU A 19 14.09 -8.73 -9.66
C LEU A 19 13.25 -7.95 -10.69
N GLY A 20 12.02 -8.40 -10.97
CA GLY A 20 11.06 -7.66 -11.78
C GLY A 20 10.70 -6.35 -11.09
N LEU A 21 10.91 -5.22 -11.78
CA LEU A 21 10.51 -3.88 -11.37
C LEU A 21 9.15 -3.95 -10.69
N SER A 22 9.14 -3.82 -9.36
CA SER A 22 7.92 -3.98 -8.60
C SER A 22 6.94 -2.90 -9.02
N ALA A 23 5.86 -3.27 -9.70
CA ALA A 23 4.84 -2.31 -10.10
C ALA A 23 3.87 -1.98 -8.94
N ALA A 24 4.29 -2.23 -7.70
CA ALA A 24 3.44 -2.24 -6.53
C ALA A 24 2.95 -0.83 -6.15
N ILE A 25 3.69 0.23 -6.47
CA ILE A 25 3.29 1.62 -6.19
C ILE A 25 2.55 2.29 -7.37
N GLN A 26 2.30 1.58 -8.48
CA GLN A 26 1.63 2.15 -9.66
C GLN A 26 0.27 2.77 -9.31
N TRP A 27 -0.47 2.16 -8.36
CA TRP A 27 -1.76 2.66 -7.90
C TRP A 27 -1.71 4.06 -7.29
N LEU A 28 -0.53 4.60 -6.95
CA LEU A 28 -0.41 6.01 -6.53
C LEU A 28 -0.90 6.98 -7.61
N GLY A 29 -0.95 6.57 -8.90
CA GLY A 29 -1.56 7.36 -9.97
C GLY A 29 -3.02 7.75 -9.70
N LEU A 30 -3.73 7.01 -8.84
CA LEU A 30 -5.09 7.33 -8.42
C LEU A 30 -5.21 8.69 -7.71
N MET A 31 -4.12 9.28 -7.20
CA MET A 31 -4.17 10.58 -6.51
C MET A 31 -4.61 11.74 -7.41
N VAL A 32 -4.44 11.61 -8.74
CA VAL A 32 -4.72 12.69 -9.70
C VAL A 32 -6.21 12.81 -9.97
N ASN A 33 -6.84 11.72 -10.43
CA ASN A 33 -8.24 11.72 -10.87
C ASN A 33 -9.15 10.80 -10.05
N GLY A 34 -8.61 9.98 -9.15
CA GLY A 34 -9.38 8.97 -8.42
C GLY A 34 -10.47 9.52 -7.51
N SER A 35 -10.35 10.77 -7.03
CA SER A 35 -11.39 11.40 -6.21
C SER A 35 -12.61 11.88 -7.01
N ARG A 36 -12.51 11.95 -8.33
CA ARG A 36 -13.64 12.34 -9.20
C ARG A 36 -14.51 11.16 -9.60
N VAL A 37 -14.08 9.95 -9.26
CA VAL A 37 -14.72 8.69 -9.65
C VAL A 37 -15.60 8.21 -8.50
N ALA A 38 -16.84 7.84 -8.81
CA ALA A 38 -17.81 7.38 -7.81
C ALA A 38 -17.59 5.93 -7.34
N TRP A 39 -16.73 5.15 -8.03
CA TRP A 39 -16.39 3.76 -7.69
C TRP A 39 -17.57 2.81 -7.46
N ASN A 40 -18.67 3.00 -8.20
CA ASN A 40 -19.85 2.12 -8.17
C ASN A 40 -19.80 1.01 -9.23
N GLU A 41 -18.96 1.14 -10.25
CA GLU A 41 -18.92 0.21 -11.40
C GLU A 41 -17.50 -0.28 -11.70
N THR A 42 -17.38 -1.57 -12.01
CA THR A 42 -16.08 -2.24 -12.28
C THR A 42 -15.31 -1.68 -13.47
N GLN A 43 -15.99 -0.96 -14.38
CA GLN A 43 -15.36 -0.28 -15.50
C GLN A 43 -14.46 0.88 -15.03
N HIS A 44 -14.79 1.52 -13.90
CA HIS A 44 -14.00 2.59 -13.31
C HIS A 44 -12.56 2.17 -12.95
N CYS A 45 -12.35 0.89 -12.63
CA CYS A 45 -11.02 0.33 -12.36
C CYS A 45 -10.10 0.32 -13.59
N LYS A 46 -10.62 0.51 -14.81
CA LYS A 46 -9.84 0.59 -16.06
C LYS A 46 -9.70 2.01 -16.61
N ILE A 47 -10.50 2.96 -16.12
CA ILE A 47 -10.55 4.34 -16.66
C ILE A 47 -9.33 5.15 -16.22
N LEU A 48 -8.74 4.81 -15.07
CA LEU A 48 -7.62 5.56 -14.51
C LEU A 48 -6.29 4.89 -14.84
N ASP A 49 -5.38 5.68 -15.40
CA ASP A 49 -3.99 5.29 -15.56
C ASP A 49 -3.36 5.04 -14.19
N GLY A 50 -2.66 3.90 -14.06
CA GLY A 50 -1.86 3.56 -12.88
C GLY A 50 -2.25 2.29 -12.17
N LEU A 51 -3.34 1.61 -12.51
CA LEU A 51 -3.56 0.25 -12.00
C LEU A 51 -2.97 -0.79 -12.95
N VAL A 52 -2.08 -1.66 -12.44
CA VAL A 52 -1.62 -2.84 -13.19
C VAL A 52 -2.69 -3.94 -13.21
N PRO A 53 -2.64 -4.93 -14.12
CA PRO A 53 -3.72 -5.92 -14.28
C PRO A 53 -4.17 -6.61 -12.99
N ASP A 54 -3.25 -6.95 -12.09
CA ASP A 54 -3.58 -7.56 -10.81
C ASP A 54 -4.25 -6.58 -9.83
N GLN A 55 -3.82 -5.32 -9.81
CA GLN A 55 -4.46 -4.26 -9.04
C GLN A 55 -5.86 -3.93 -9.58
N VAL A 56 -6.06 -4.00 -10.90
CA VAL A 56 -7.39 -3.86 -11.52
C VAL A 56 -8.32 -4.96 -11.03
N GLN A 57 -7.85 -6.21 -10.95
CA GLN A 57 -8.66 -7.30 -10.40
C GLN A 57 -9.01 -7.07 -8.93
N LEU A 58 -8.06 -6.57 -8.12
CA LEU A 58 -8.30 -6.23 -6.73
C LEU A 58 -9.34 -5.10 -6.58
N CYS A 59 -9.22 -4.05 -7.38
CA CYS A 59 -10.18 -2.94 -7.44
C CYS A 59 -11.59 -3.44 -7.74
N ARG A 60 -11.74 -4.30 -8.75
CA ARG A 60 -13.05 -4.84 -9.16
C ARG A 60 -13.74 -5.67 -8.07
N ARG A 61 -12.95 -6.36 -7.24
CA ARG A 61 -13.46 -7.17 -6.14
C ARG A 61 -13.78 -6.35 -4.89
N ASN A 62 -13.22 -5.14 -4.76
CA ASN A 62 -13.30 -4.32 -3.56
C ASN A 62 -13.57 -2.85 -3.89
N LEU A 63 -14.62 -2.57 -4.67
CA LEU A 63 -14.93 -1.21 -5.12
C LEU A 63 -15.16 -0.22 -3.97
N GLU A 64 -15.76 -0.68 -2.88
CA GLU A 64 -15.99 0.09 -1.65
C GLU A 64 -14.71 0.57 -0.96
N LEU A 65 -13.59 -0.15 -1.13
CA LEU A 65 -12.29 0.26 -0.58
C LEU A 65 -11.66 1.41 -1.38
N MET A 66 -12.07 1.64 -2.62
CA MET A 66 -11.32 2.50 -3.54
C MET A 66 -11.26 3.96 -3.08
N HIS A 67 -12.27 4.45 -2.37
CA HIS A 67 -12.23 5.79 -1.77
C HIS A 67 -11.10 5.88 -0.73
N SER A 68 -10.93 4.86 0.12
CA SER A 68 -9.84 4.75 1.08
C SER A 68 -8.47 4.61 0.40
N ILE A 69 -8.39 3.87 -0.72
CA ILE A 69 -7.16 3.75 -1.51
C ILE A 69 -6.77 5.09 -2.15
N VAL A 70 -7.71 5.83 -2.73
CA VAL A 70 -7.46 7.16 -3.30
C VAL A 70 -6.96 8.13 -2.22
N ARG A 71 -7.56 8.09 -1.03
CA ARG A 71 -7.12 8.87 0.13
C ARG A 71 -5.69 8.51 0.53
N ALA A 72 -5.37 7.21 0.63
CA ALA A 72 -4.03 6.71 0.94
C ALA A 72 -2.99 7.17 -0.09
N ALA A 73 -3.33 7.22 -1.38
CA ALA A 73 -2.42 7.70 -2.44
C ALA A 73 -2.04 9.17 -2.21
N LYS A 74 -3.04 10.01 -1.91
CA LYS A 74 -2.84 11.43 -1.59
C LYS A 74 -2.02 11.63 -0.33
N GLU A 75 -2.32 10.86 0.72
CA GLU A 75 -1.57 10.89 1.97
C GLU A 75 -0.11 10.47 1.76
N THR A 76 0.15 9.43 0.96
CA THR A 76 1.51 8.99 0.63
C THR A 76 2.31 10.12 -0.01
N LYS A 77 1.75 10.81 -1.01
CA LYS A 77 2.38 11.99 -1.62
C LYS A 77 2.67 13.07 -0.59
N GLY A 78 1.63 13.49 0.15
CA GLY A 78 1.73 14.59 1.10
C GLY A 78 2.75 14.32 2.22
N VAL A 79 2.74 13.12 2.79
CA VAL A 79 3.69 12.71 3.82
C VAL A 79 5.10 12.60 3.26
N CYS A 80 5.28 12.05 2.06
CA CYS A 80 6.61 11.92 1.46
C CYS A 80 7.26 13.27 1.19
N GLN A 81 6.53 14.18 0.53
CA GLN A 81 7.02 15.53 0.24
C GLN A 81 7.29 16.32 1.52
N LYS A 82 6.42 16.18 2.54
CA LYS A 82 6.62 16.84 3.84
C LYS A 82 7.84 16.29 4.59
N THR A 83 8.04 14.97 4.59
CA THR A 83 9.12 14.32 5.33
C THR A 83 10.50 14.69 4.78
N PHE A 84 10.57 14.91 3.46
CA PHE A 84 11.82 15.16 2.74
C PHE A 84 11.95 16.59 2.21
N SER A 85 11.15 17.55 2.69
CA SER A 85 11.13 18.92 2.15
C SER A 85 12.50 19.61 2.14
N ASP A 86 13.32 19.32 3.14
CA ASP A 86 14.62 19.96 3.36
C ASP A 86 15.81 19.10 2.87
N MET A 87 15.51 18.03 2.16
CA MET A 87 16.48 17.05 1.67
C MET A 87 16.78 17.26 0.19
N ARG A 88 17.99 16.88 -0.27
CA ARG A 88 18.37 16.95 -1.70
C ARG A 88 17.39 16.17 -2.59
N TRP A 89 16.93 15.02 -2.11
CA TRP A 89 15.78 14.34 -2.68
C TRP A 89 14.55 14.74 -1.87
N ASN A 90 13.65 15.50 -2.49
CA ASN A 90 12.48 16.11 -1.83
C ASN A 90 11.15 15.41 -2.14
N CYS A 91 11.22 14.18 -2.67
CA CYS A 91 10.08 13.40 -3.11
C CYS A 91 9.15 14.10 -4.15
N SER A 92 9.66 15.08 -4.90
CA SER A 92 8.88 15.75 -5.96
C SER A 92 8.48 14.82 -7.11
N SER A 93 9.32 13.82 -7.40
CA SER A 93 9.08 12.81 -8.44
C SER A 93 7.83 11.96 -8.25
N ILE A 94 7.30 11.87 -7.03
CA ILE A 94 6.10 11.08 -6.75
C ILE A 94 4.87 11.63 -7.49
N GLU A 95 4.89 12.91 -7.87
CA GLU A 95 3.83 13.57 -8.64
C GLU A 95 3.63 13.00 -10.03
N TYR A 96 4.67 12.39 -10.59
CA TYR A 96 4.63 11.81 -11.93
C TYR A 96 3.99 10.42 -11.97
N ALA A 97 3.47 9.91 -10.83
CA ALA A 97 2.74 8.64 -10.82
C ALA A 97 1.62 8.64 -11.88
N PRO A 98 1.46 7.55 -12.65
CA PRO A 98 2.15 6.25 -12.53
C PRO A 98 3.54 6.17 -13.22
N SER A 99 3.95 7.20 -13.95
CA SER A 99 5.23 7.28 -14.65
C SER A 99 6.36 7.76 -13.74
N PHE A 100 6.82 6.90 -12.85
CA PHE A 100 7.89 7.23 -11.91
C PHE A 100 9.27 7.39 -12.57
N SER A 101 10.07 8.31 -12.01
CA SER A 101 11.47 8.46 -12.37
C SER A 101 12.37 7.38 -11.73
N PRO A 102 13.64 7.24 -12.17
CA PRO A 102 14.54 6.19 -11.72
C PRO A 102 14.82 6.15 -10.21
N ASP A 103 14.63 7.26 -9.51
CA ASP A 103 14.75 7.35 -8.05
C ASP A 103 13.72 6.49 -7.32
N LEU A 104 12.52 6.31 -7.88
CA LEU A 104 11.46 5.45 -7.33
C LEU A 104 11.35 4.10 -8.03
N MET A 105 11.92 3.96 -9.24
CA MET A 105 11.89 2.71 -10.01
C MET A 105 13.09 1.79 -9.77
N LYS A 106 14.23 2.34 -9.35
CA LYS A 106 15.41 1.55 -8.99
C LYS A 106 15.32 1.20 -7.51
N GLY A 107 15.92 0.08 -7.09
CA GLY A 107 15.99 -0.35 -5.69
C GLY A 107 16.89 0.56 -4.84
N THR A 108 16.49 1.82 -4.69
CA THR A 108 17.15 2.88 -3.92
C THR A 108 16.59 2.90 -2.49
N ARG A 109 17.21 3.70 -1.61
CA ARG A 109 16.68 3.91 -0.25
C ARG A 109 15.38 4.70 -0.28
N GLU A 110 15.28 5.62 -1.23
CA GLU A 110 14.13 6.49 -1.47
C GLU A 110 12.92 5.67 -1.94
N SER A 111 13.12 4.73 -2.87
CA SER A 111 12.04 3.84 -3.30
C SER A 111 11.60 2.91 -2.16
N ALA A 112 12.53 2.31 -1.41
CA ALA A 112 12.18 1.50 -0.25
C ALA A 112 11.30 2.26 0.76
N PHE A 113 11.62 3.53 1.03
CA PHE A 113 10.80 4.39 1.89
C PHE A 113 9.39 4.60 1.32
N VAL A 114 9.25 4.96 0.04
CA VAL A 114 7.93 5.21 -0.57
C VAL A 114 7.08 3.95 -0.59
N TYR A 115 7.66 2.77 -0.82
CA TYR A 115 6.92 1.51 -0.79
C TYR A 115 6.39 1.19 0.61
N ALA A 116 7.24 1.35 1.63
CA ALA A 116 6.83 1.16 3.02
C ALA A 116 5.75 2.17 3.43
N LEU A 117 5.92 3.44 3.06
CA LEU A 117 4.95 4.49 3.34
C LEU A 117 3.61 4.23 2.63
N ALA A 118 3.64 3.83 1.36
CA ALA A 118 2.45 3.51 0.57
C ALA A 118 1.66 2.35 1.19
N ALA A 119 2.35 1.28 1.61
CA ALA A 119 1.73 0.16 2.32
C ALA A 119 1.10 0.60 3.65
N ALA A 120 1.85 1.37 4.45
CA ALA A 120 1.36 1.90 5.73
C ALA A 120 0.14 2.83 5.54
N ALA A 121 0.15 3.69 4.53
CA ALA A 121 -0.95 4.61 4.22
C ALA A 121 -2.23 3.86 3.83
N VAL A 122 -2.12 2.77 3.06
CA VAL A 122 -3.28 1.92 2.73
C VAL A 122 -3.88 1.30 3.99
N SER A 123 -3.05 0.64 4.80
CA SER A 123 -3.51 0.02 6.06
C SER A 123 -4.13 1.05 7.00
N HIS A 124 -3.49 2.22 7.16
CA HIS A 124 -3.98 3.30 8.01
C HIS A 124 -5.33 3.85 7.51
N SER A 125 -5.44 4.16 6.22
CA SER A 125 -6.65 4.71 5.62
C SER A 125 -7.84 3.76 5.74
N ILE A 126 -7.64 2.46 5.47
CA ILE A 126 -8.68 1.45 5.62
C ILE A 126 -9.08 1.29 7.09
N ALA A 127 -8.11 1.13 7.99
CA ALA A 127 -8.40 0.98 9.42
C ALA A 127 -9.17 2.18 9.99
N ARG A 128 -8.82 3.39 9.56
CA ARG A 128 -9.53 4.63 9.93
C ARG A 128 -10.95 4.65 9.39
N ALA A 129 -11.14 4.26 8.12
CA ALA A 129 -12.48 4.16 7.53
C ALA A 129 -13.36 3.16 8.29
N CYS A 130 -12.81 2.00 8.67
CA CYS A 130 -13.48 1.02 9.52
C CYS A 130 -13.85 1.60 10.89
N ALA A 131 -12.90 2.24 11.57
CA ALA A 131 -13.14 2.81 12.91
C ALA A 131 -14.18 3.95 12.91
N SER A 132 -14.26 4.70 11.81
CA SER A 132 -15.24 5.78 11.64
C SER A 132 -16.63 5.31 11.18
N GLY A 133 -16.77 4.05 10.77
CA GLY A 133 -18.00 3.53 10.18
C GLY A 133 -18.26 3.97 8.73
N GLU A 134 -17.31 4.64 8.07
CA GLU A 134 -17.38 5.00 6.65
C GLU A 134 -17.42 3.75 5.74
N LEU A 135 -16.76 2.67 6.19
CA LEU A 135 -16.62 1.44 5.42
C LEU A 135 -17.44 0.30 6.04
N PRO A 136 -18.55 -0.14 5.42
CA PRO A 136 -19.51 -1.07 6.03
C PRO A 136 -19.04 -2.53 6.08
N ILE A 137 -18.01 -2.90 5.32
CA ILE A 137 -17.49 -4.27 5.25
C ILE A 137 -16.62 -4.68 6.44
N CYS A 138 -16.26 -3.72 7.29
CA CYS A 138 -15.45 -3.95 8.47
C CYS A 138 -16.12 -3.31 9.69
N SER A 139 -15.72 -3.78 10.86
CA SER A 139 -16.13 -3.24 12.15
C SER A 139 -14.94 -3.22 13.10
N CYS A 140 -15.05 -2.42 14.17
CA CYS A 140 -14.08 -2.49 15.27
C CYS A 140 -14.17 -3.87 15.92
N GLY A 141 -13.06 -4.61 15.91
CA GLY A 141 -12.94 -5.85 16.67
C GLY A 141 -12.91 -5.56 18.17
N SER A 142 -13.33 -6.53 18.97
CA SER A 142 -13.07 -6.52 20.40
C SER A 142 -11.57 -6.49 20.67
N VAL A 143 -11.11 -5.60 21.54
CA VAL A 143 -9.70 -5.57 21.99
C VAL A 143 -9.38 -6.94 22.62
N PRO A 144 -8.33 -7.65 22.17
CA PRO A 144 -7.92 -8.90 22.80
C PRO A 144 -7.68 -8.68 24.30
N SER A 145 -8.20 -9.57 25.14
CA SER A 145 -8.16 -9.46 26.60
C SER A 145 -6.73 -9.34 27.17
N GLU A 146 -5.71 -9.85 26.46
CA GLU A 146 -4.31 -9.66 26.84
C GLU A 146 -3.82 -8.21 26.69
N THR A 147 -4.27 -7.50 25.65
CA THR A 147 -3.93 -6.07 25.47
C THR A 147 -4.63 -5.21 26.53
N PHE A 148 -5.83 -5.61 26.97
CA PHE A 148 -6.51 -4.93 28.07
C PHE A 148 -5.74 -5.06 29.40
N ARG A 149 -5.19 -6.25 29.71
CA ARG A 149 -4.35 -6.46 30.90
C ARG A 149 -3.07 -5.62 30.93
N ILE A 150 -2.42 -5.49 29.77
CA ILE A 150 -1.22 -4.67 29.63
C ILE A 150 -1.55 -3.17 29.78
N LEU A 151 -2.70 -2.73 29.27
CA LEU A 151 -3.15 -1.33 29.38
C LEU A 151 -3.78 -0.99 30.74
N SER A 152 -4.31 -1.97 31.48
CA SER A 152 -4.89 -1.78 32.82
C SER A 152 -3.85 -1.82 33.95
N GLY A 153 -2.60 -2.18 33.65
CA GLY A 153 -1.51 -2.17 34.65
C GLY A 153 -1.56 -3.33 35.65
N ASP A 154 -2.27 -4.41 35.35
CA ASP A 154 -2.43 -5.56 36.25
C ASP A 154 -1.22 -6.52 36.27
N GLU A 155 -0.14 -6.24 35.54
CA GLU A 155 1.01 -7.15 35.40
C GLU A 155 2.37 -6.45 35.61
N ILE A 156 2.55 -5.78 36.76
CA ILE A 156 3.89 -5.46 37.31
C ILE A 156 4.14 -6.30 38.57
N ALA A 157 3.96 -7.61 38.49
CA ALA A 157 4.28 -8.51 39.61
C ALA A 157 5.10 -9.76 39.26
N GLU A 158 5.39 -10.04 37.98
CA GLU A 158 6.03 -11.31 37.60
C GLU A 158 7.28 -11.17 36.70
N VAL A 159 8.05 -10.08 36.85
CA VAL A 159 9.42 -9.98 36.28
C VAL A 159 10.45 -9.70 37.38
N ALA A 160 10.31 -10.38 38.52
CA ALA A 160 11.34 -10.44 39.55
C ALA A 160 11.33 -11.82 40.22
N SER A 161 11.79 -12.85 39.50
CA SER A 161 12.33 -14.09 40.06
C SER A 161 13.28 -14.73 39.06
#